data_AF-A0A2R6RYX8-F1
#
_entry.id   AF-A0A2R6RYX8-F1
#
_cell.length_a   1.000
_cell.length_b   1.000
_cell.length_c   1.000
_cell.angle_alpha   90.00
_cell.angle_beta   90.00
_cell.angle_gamma   90.00
#
_symmetry.space_group_name_H-M   'P 1'
#
loop_
_entity.id
_entity.type
_entity.pdbx_description
1 polymer ?
#
loop_
_entity_poly.entity_id
_entity_poly.type
_entity_poly.pdbx_seq_one_letter_code
_entity_poly.pdbx_strand_id
1 'polypeptide(L)'
;MQTKPYRPRSLTVVSPLSSSKGLSSAAMPKHYRPPGKKKEGNAARYFTRPQAVKHLQVSLPVFRRLCILKGVFPREPTKKVKGNHHTYYHPKDILFLKHEPLHEKFRDMRAYEKKVKKALSKKNKDLAERLLTRKPAYTLDMLIRERFDYCLQFDEGEKIEVKRIHNCRRLSHEWQACISRSHKLRKMFISVKGIYYQ
;
A
#
# COMPACT_ATOMS: atom_id res chain seq x y z
N MET A 1 -27.06 73.38 -68.74
CA MET A 1 -27.11 71.90 -68.81
C MET A 1 -27.10 71.36 -67.39
N GLN A 2 -27.93 70.42 -66.97
CA GLN A 2 -29.20 69.90 -67.51
C GLN A 2 -29.99 69.30 -66.33
N THR A 3 -31.32 69.35 -66.36
CA THR A 3 -32.19 69.09 -65.20
C THR A 3 -32.54 67.62 -64.97
N LYS A 4 -33.02 67.33 -63.74
CA LYS A 4 -33.58 66.06 -63.21
C LYS A 4 -34.30 65.13 -64.21
N PRO A 5 -34.25 63.82 -63.94
CA PRO A 5 -35.46 62.99 -63.78
C PRO A 5 -35.40 62.13 -62.49
N TYR A 6 -36.40 61.37 -62.02
CA TYR A 6 -37.88 61.38 -62.13
C TYR A 6 -38.43 60.33 -61.11
N ARG A 7 -39.56 60.58 -60.44
CA ARG A 7 -40.37 59.58 -59.67
C ARG A 7 -41.48 59.08 -60.63
N PRO A 8 -42.05 57.85 -60.56
CA PRO A 8 -42.53 57.16 -59.34
C PRO A 8 -42.13 55.65 -59.38
N ARG A 9 -42.85 54.59 -58.93
CA ARG A 9 -44.16 54.38 -58.27
C ARG A 9 -44.20 53.00 -57.56
N SER A 10 -44.64 52.92 -56.30
CA SER A 10 -45.27 51.70 -55.76
C SER A 10 -46.22 52.02 -54.58
N LEU A 11 -47.51 51.97 -54.88
CA LEU A 11 -48.58 51.58 -53.96
C LEU A 11 -48.49 50.03 -53.84
N THR A 12 -48.92 49.32 -52.78
CA THR A 12 -49.82 49.65 -51.66
C THR A 12 -49.62 48.62 -50.53
N VAL A 13 -49.97 49.00 -49.29
CA VAL A 13 -50.77 48.25 -48.27
C VAL A 13 -50.97 46.74 -48.55
N VAL A 14 -50.64 45.79 -47.65
CA VAL A 14 -51.44 45.45 -46.43
C VAL A 14 -50.57 44.98 -45.26
N SER A 15 -51.00 45.25 -44.01
CA SER A 15 -50.53 44.55 -42.81
C SER A 15 -51.68 44.34 -41.81
N PRO A 16 -51.99 43.11 -41.39
CA PRO A 16 -52.85 42.84 -40.23
C PRO A 16 -52.00 42.62 -38.96
N LEU A 17 -52.56 43.00 -37.81
CA LEU A 17 -51.96 42.87 -36.49
C LEU A 17 -51.81 41.38 -36.08
N SER A 18 -50.82 41.06 -35.24
CA SER A 18 -51.11 40.76 -33.82
C SER A 18 -49.91 40.30 -32.98
N SER A 19 -50.06 40.52 -31.67
CA SER A 19 -49.49 39.73 -30.56
C SER A 19 -48.03 39.93 -30.17
N SER A 20 -47.84 40.76 -29.16
CA SER A 20 -46.64 40.88 -28.33
C SER A 20 -46.31 39.58 -27.58
N LYS A 21 -45.05 39.12 -27.63
CA LYS A 21 -44.46 38.25 -26.60
C LYS A 21 -43.09 38.80 -26.18
N GLY A 22 -42.89 38.90 -24.87
CA GLY A 22 -41.77 39.62 -24.27
C GLY A 22 -40.44 38.86 -24.27
N LEU A 23 -39.38 39.58 -23.91
CA LEU A 23 -38.05 39.04 -23.68
C LEU A 23 -38.08 37.91 -22.65
N SER A 24 -37.45 36.78 -22.98
CA SER A 24 -36.97 35.81 -22.00
C SER A 24 -35.46 35.66 -22.15
N SER A 25 -34.74 35.76 -21.05
CA SER A 25 -33.28 35.62 -21.02
C SER A 25 -32.90 34.15 -21.25
N ALA A 26 -32.11 33.90 -22.30
CA ALA A 26 -31.63 32.55 -22.61
C ALA A 26 -30.70 32.05 -21.49
N ALA A 27 -31.16 31.04 -20.75
CA ALA A 27 -30.35 30.41 -19.70
C ALA A 27 -29.24 29.55 -20.33
N MET A 28 -27.98 29.83 -19.97
CA MET A 28 -26.83 29.03 -20.38
C MET A 28 -26.98 27.56 -19.90
N PRO A 29 -26.67 26.56 -20.75
CA PRO A 29 -26.79 25.16 -20.34
C PRO A 29 -25.80 24.83 -19.22
N LYS A 30 -26.31 24.35 -18.08
CA LYS A 30 -25.50 23.93 -16.93
C LYS A 30 -24.59 22.78 -17.35
N HIS A 31 -23.28 23.01 -17.34
CA HIS A 31 -22.28 22.00 -17.68
C HIS A 31 -22.35 20.81 -16.70
N TYR A 32 -22.92 19.69 -17.15
CA TYR A 32 -23.04 18.47 -16.36
C TYR A 32 -21.66 17.87 -16.11
N ARG A 33 -21.11 18.12 -14.92
CA ARG A 33 -19.95 17.37 -14.41
C ARG A 33 -20.48 16.03 -13.88
N PRO A 34 -20.16 14.88 -14.49
CA PRO A 34 -20.60 13.59 -13.98
C PRO A 34 -20.13 13.43 -12.53
N PRO A 35 -20.96 12.87 -11.62
CA PRO A 35 -20.62 12.75 -10.21
C PRO A 35 -19.29 12.02 -10.06
N GLY A 36 -18.28 12.73 -9.55
CA GLY A 36 -16.91 12.21 -9.46
C GLY A 36 -16.89 10.89 -8.71
N LYS A 37 -16.15 9.90 -9.24
CA LYS A 37 -16.08 8.52 -8.70
C LYS A 37 -16.01 8.56 -7.17
N LYS A 38 -17.09 8.10 -6.52
CA LYS A 38 -17.43 8.36 -5.10
C LYS A 38 -16.20 8.35 -4.19
N LYS A 39 -15.73 9.55 -3.81
CA LYS A 39 -14.59 9.75 -2.89
C LYS A 39 -14.97 9.59 -1.42
N GLU A 40 -16.25 9.32 -1.14
CA GLU A 40 -16.84 9.32 0.19
C GLU A 40 -17.65 8.03 0.43
N GLY A 41 -17.85 7.67 1.70
CA GLY A 41 -18.45 6.41 2.12
C GLY A 41 -17.46 5.23 2.17
N ASN A 42 -17.97 3.99 2.24
CA ASN A 42 -17.15 2.78 2.44
C ASN A 42 -16.02 2.57 1.40
N ALA A 43 -16.13 3.15 0.20
CA ALA A 43 -15.09 3.10 -0.82
C ALA A 43 -13.80 3.83 -0.44
N ALA A 44 -13.88 4.85 0.42
CA ALA A 44 -12.75 5.63 0.94
C ALA A 44 -12.15 5.05 2.23
N ARG A 45 -12.92 4.23 2.96
CA ARG A 45 -12.53 3.68 4.27
C ARG A 45 -11.49 2.55 4.18
N TYR A 46 -11.20 2.04 2.97
CA TYR A 46 -10.34 0.90 2.74
C TYR A 46 -9.51 1.01 1.45
N PHE A 47 -8.22 0.69 1.54
CA PHE A 47 -7.34 0.43 0.40
C PHE A 47 -7.41 -1.04 0.02
N THR A 48 -7.48 -1.37 -1.28
CA THR A 48 -7.17 -2.75 -1.70
C THR A 48 -5.66 -2.97 -1.76
N ARG A 49 -5.22 -4.21 -1.60
CA ARG A 49 -3.81 -4.62 -1.69
C ARG A 49 -3.02 -4.00 -2.87
N PRO A 50 -3.46 -4.02 -4.14
CA PRO A 50 -2.73 -3.36 -5.22
C PRO A 50 -2.64 -1.83 -5.07
N GLN A 51 -3.66 -1.19 -4.48
CA GLN A 51 -3.61 0.24 -4.19
C GLN A 51 -2.62 0.57 -3.07
N ALA A 52 -2.58 -0.24 -2.01
CA ALA A 52 -1.61 -0.09 -0.92
C ALA A 52 -0.16 -0.23 -1.44
N VAL A 53 0.11 -1.27 -2.23
CA VAL A 53 1.42 -1.50 -2.88
C VAL A 53 1.82 -0.32 -3.77
N LYS A 54 0.89 0.22 -4.58
CA LYS A 54 1.14 1.40 -5.41
C LYS A 54 1.38 2.67 -4.58
N HIS A 55 0.68 2.83 -3.45
CA HIS A 55 0.83 4.00 -2.56
C HIS A 55 2.17 4.01 -1.80
N LEU A 56 2.63 2.85 -1.31
CA LEU A 56 3.96 2.71 -0.69
C LEU A 56 5.11 2.64 -1.70
N GLN A 57 4.80 2.39 -2.98
CA GLN A 57 5.75 2.21 -4.10
C GLN A 57 6.76 1.06 -3.87
N VAL A 58 6.35 0.04 -3.11
CA VAL A 58 7.17 -1.17 -2.81
C VAL A 58 6.80 -2.33 -3.73
N SER A 59 7.59 -3.41 -3.74
CA SER A 59 7.21 -4.65 -4.42
C SER A 59 6.27 -5.50 -3.55
N LEU A 60 5.48 -6.38 -4.17
CA LEU A 60 4.52 -7.25 -3.46
C LEU A 60 5.15 -8.13 -2.35
N PRO A 61 6.36 -8.70 -2.51
CA PRO A 61 7.02 -9.44 -1.42
C PRO A 61 7.49 -8.54 -0.28
N VAL A 62 8.00 -7.34 -0.57
CA VAL A 62 8.41 -6.37 0.45
C VAL A 62 7.20 -5.86 1.22
N PHE A 63 6.07 -5.61 0.55
CA PHE A 63 4.80 -5.27 1.20
C PHE A 63 4.36 -6.37 2.17
N ARG A 64 4.38 -7.65 1.75
CA ARG A 64 4.09 -8.79 2.66
C ARG A 64 5.01 -8.79 3.89
N ARG A 65 6.32 -8.64 3.71
CA ARG A 65 7.29 -8.60 4.81
C ARG A 65 7.05 -7.43 5.77
N LEU A 66 6.81 -6.22 5.25
CA LEU A 66 6.44 -5.05 6.05
C LEU A 66 5.15 -5.28 6.86
N CYS A 67 4.12 -5.84 6.23
CA CYS A 67 2.87 -6.16 6.93
C CYS A 67 3.06 -7.20 8.05
N ILE A 68 3.97 -8.17 7.90
CA ILE A 68 4.29 -9.13 8.98
C ILE A 68 5.07 -8.42 10.09
N LEU A 69 6.16 -7.73 9.74
CA LEU A 69 7.05 -7.04 10.69
C LEU A 69 6.34 -5.97 11.55
N LYS A 70 5.41 -5.22 10.96
CA LYS A 70 4.54 -4.25 11.65
C LYS A 70 3.12 -4.77 11.92
N GLY A 71 2.86 -6.07 11.77
CA GLY A 71 1.57 -6.71 12.11
C GLY A 71 0.33 -6.01 11.55
N VAL A 72 0.38 -5.56 10.30
CA VAL A 72 -0.75 -4.95 9.60
C VAL A 72 -1.54 -6.06 8.92
N PHE A 73 -2.59 -6.50 9.58
CA PHE A 73 -3.48 -7.56 9.11
C PHE A 73 -4.53 -7.03 8.11
N PRO A 74 -4.95 -7.84 7.13
CA PRO A 74 -6.08 -7.48 6.28
C PRO A 74 -7.36 -7.35 7.12
N ARG A 75 -8.28 -6.49 6.68
CA ARG A 75 -9.59 -6.27 7.30
C ARG A 75 -10.69 -6.65 6.33
N GLU A 76 -11.79 -7.17 6.85
CA GLU A 76 -13.00 -7.44 6.06
C GLU A 76 -13.96 -6.26 6.16
N PRO A 77 -14.22 -5.53 5.05
CA PRO A 77 -15.16 -4.42 5.06
C PRO A 77 -16.60 -4.93 4.98
N THR A 78 -17.51 -4.30 5.72
CA THR A 78 -18.95 -4.66 5.76
C THR A 78 -19.63 -4.62 4.39
N LYS A 79 -19.11 -3.83 3.44
CA LYS A 79 -19.52 -3.86 2.02
C LYS A 79 -18.26 -3.85 1.13
N LYS A 80 -18.00 -4.96 0.42
CA LYS A 80 -16.82 -5.19 -0.42
C LYS A 80 -16.95 -4.48 -1.80
N VAL A 81 -16.73 -3.15 -1.82
CA VAL A 81 -16.99 -2.25 -2.97
C VAL A 81 -16.27 -2.65 -4.28
N LYS A 82 -15.12 -3.32 -4.21
CA LYS A 82 -14.31 -3.71 -5.38
C LYS A 82 -14.34 -5.22 -5.64
N GLY A 83 -15.31 -5.94 -5.08
CA GLY A 83 -15.44 -7.40 -5.20
C GLY A 83 -14.75 -8.19 -4.08
N ASN A 84 -15.04 -9.49 -4.05
CA ASN A 84 -14.73 -10.37 -2.92
C ASN A 84 -13.28 -10.90 -2.90
N HIS A 85 -12.64 -11.02 -4.06
CA HIS A 85 -11.28 -11.60 -4.19
C HIS A 85 -10.15 -10.64 -3.76
N HIS A 86 -10.48 -9.41 -3.36
CA HIS A 86 -9.48 -8.44 -2.91
C HIS A 86 -9.35 -8.43 -1.39
N THR A 87 -8.11 -8.39 -0.92
CA THR A 87 -7.75 -8.06 0.46
C THR A 87 -7.76 -6.55 0.65
N TYR A 88 -8.38 -6.11 1.75
CA TYR A 88 -8.57 -4.71 2.10
C TYR A 88 -7.76 -4.37 3.37
N TYR A 89 -7.31 -3.12 3.47
CA TYR A 89 -6.53 -2.56 4.57
C TYR A 89 -7.05 -1.17 4.92
N HIS A 90 -6.90 -0.70 6.17
CA HIS A 90 -7.29 0.67 6.49
C HIS A 90 -6.28 1.70 5.97
N PRO A 91 -6.75 2.88 5.50
CA PRO A 91 -5.88 4.01 5.13
C PRO A 91 -4.89 4.40 6.24
N LYS A 92 -5.32 4.31 7.51
CA LYS A 92 -4.48 4.63 8.68
C LYS A 92 -3.27 3.69 8.76
N ASP A 93 -3.48 2.39 8.67
CA ASP A 93 -2.42 1.38 8.71
C ASP A 93 -1.45 1.53 7.53
N ILE A 94 -1.98 1.83 6.34
CA ILE A 94 -1.19 2.10 5.12
C ILE A 94 -0.38 3.39 5.22
N LEU A 95 -0.90 4.42 5.90
CA LEU A 95 -0.18 5.65 6.19
C LEU A 95 0.89 5.43 7.28
N PHE A 96 0.59 4.68 8.33
CA PHE A 96 1.54 4.28 9.36
C PHE A 96 2.75 3.55 8.76
N LEU A 97 2.51 2.56 7.88
CA LEU A 97 3.58 1.88 7.13
C LEU A 97 4.40 2.81 6.20
N LYS A 98 3.85 3.96 5.80
CA LYS A 98 4.54 4.93 4.94
C LYS A 98 5.50 5.84 5.72
N HIS A 99 5.28 6.05 7.01
CA HIS A 99 6.15 6.85 7.87
C HIS A 99 7.20 6.01 8.63
N GLU A 100 7.31 4.72 8.29
CA GLU A 100 8.08 3.73 9.04
C GLU A 100 9.50 3.58 8.48
N PRO A 101 10.58 3.69 9.28
CA PRO A 101 11.95 3.81 8.75
C PRO A 101 12.50 2.57 8.02
N LEU A 102 11.93 1.37 8.18
CA LEU A 102 12.36 0.21 7.38
C LEU A 102 11.92 0.33 5.92
N HIS A 103 10.86 1.09 5.61
CA HIS A 103 10.41 1.27 4.23
C HIS A 103 11.50 1.90 3.35
N GLU A 104 12.31 2.81 3.91
CA GLU A 104 13.47 3.43 3.26
C GLU A 104 14.62 2.42 3.16
N LYS A 105 14.97 1.74 4.26
CA LYS A 105 16.01 0.70 4.28
C LYS A 105 15.76 -0.39 3.23
N PHE A 106 14.50 -0.79 2.99
CA PHE A 106 14.14 -1.74 1.92
C PHE A 106 14.30 -1.17 0.51
N ARG A 107 14.14 0.15 0.30
CA ARG A 107 14.46 0.82 -0.97
C ARG A 107 15.96 0.84 -1.21
N ASP A 108 16.75 1.16 -0.19
CA ASP A 108 18.22 1.22 -0.26
C ASP A 108 18.83 -0.16 -0.52
N MET A 109 18.39 -1.19 0.22
CA MET A 109 18.76 -2.58 -0.06
C MET A 109 18.45 -2.99 -1.50
N ARG A 110 17.27 -2.63 -2.02
CA ARG A 110 16.89 -2.92 -3.41
C ARG A 110 17.74 -2.14 -4.43
N ALA A 111 18.10 -0.90 -4.14
CA ALA A 111 19.01 -0.11 -4.97
C ALA A 111 20.43 -0.71 -4.96
N TYR A 112 20.88 -1.18 -3.80
CA TYR A 112 22.15 -1.89 -3.63
C TYR A 112 22.19 -3.22 -4.39
N GLU A 113 21.12 -4.03 -4.31
CA GLU A 113 21.00 -5.26 -5.10
C GLU A 113 21.02 -5.02 -6.61
N LYS A 114 20.48 -3.88 -7.09
CA LYS A 114 20.65 -3.47 -8.49
C LYS A 114 22.11 -3.14 -8.82
N LYS A 115 22.87 -2.51 -7.92
CA LYS A 115 24.32 -2.25 -8.11
C LYS A 115 25.10 -3.55 -8.20
N VAL A 116 24.87 -4.50 -7.28
CA VAL A 116 25.46 -5.86 -7.30
C VAL A 116 25.15 -6.56 -8.62
N LYS A 117 23.87 -6.64 -9.01
CA LYS A 117 23.46 -7.26 -10.28
C LYS A 117 24.12 -6.60 -11.50
N LYS A 118 24.23 -5.27 -11.53
CA LYS A 118 24.91 -4.53 -12.61
C LYS A 118 26.40 -4.83 -12.69
N ALA A 119 27.09 -5.00 -11.56
CA ALA A 119 28.50 -5.40 -11.53
C ALA A 119 28.68 -6.84 -12.06
N LEU A 120 27.85 -7.77 -11.61
CA LEU A 120 27.82 -9.17 -12.08
C LEU A 120 27.54 -9.27 -13.58
N SER A 121 26.52 -8.56 -14.10
CA SER A 121 26.21 -8.53 -15.54
C SER A 121 27.34 -7.94 -16.39
N LYS A 122 28.16 -7.04 -15.81
CA LYS A 122 29.37 -6.49 -16.46
C LYS A 122 30.61 -7.39 -16.31
N LYS A 123 30.49 -8.58 -15.70
CA LYS A 123 31.58 -9.53 -15.42
C LYS A 123 32.75 -8.97 -14.58
N ASN A 124 32.56 -7.83 -13.90
CA ASN A 124 33.58 -7.27 -13.02
C ASN A 124 33.50 -7.96 -11.65
N LYS A 125 34.31 -9.03 -11.48
CA LYS A 125 34.31 -9.91 -10.31
C LYS A 125 34.67 -9.16 -9.03
N ASP A 126 35.80 -8.47 -9.02
CA ASP A 126 36.32 -7.76 -7.84
C ASP A 126 35.33 -6.75 -7.28
N LEU A 127 34.66 -5.99 -8.15
CA LEU A 127 33.63 -5.03 -7.73
C LEU A 127 32.39 -5.75 -7.20
N ALA A 128 31.97 -6.86 -7.82
CA ALA A 128 30.84 -7.65 -7.36
C ALA A 128 31.11 -8.27 -5.97
N GLU A 129 32.30 -8.82 -5.74
CA GLU A 129 32.73 -9.38 -4.45
C GLU A 129 32.76 -8.30 -3.36
N ARG A 130 33.44 -7.17 -3.59
CA ARG A 130 33.45 -6.03 -2.64
C ARG A 130 32.04 -5.57 -2.29
N LEU A 131 31.12 -5.56 -3.25
CA LEU A 131 29.73 -5.19 -3.01
C LEU A 131 28.97 -6.29 -2.24
N LEU A 132 29.22 -7.58 -2.49
CA LEU A 132 28.60 -8.67 -1.75
C LEU A 132 29.04 -8.68 -0.27
N THR A 133 30.33 -8.50 0.00
CA THR A 133 30.87 -8.42 1.38
C THR A 133 30.29 -7.23 2.15
N ARG A 134 30.07 -6.09 1.49
CA ARG A 134 29.53 -4.86 2.10
C ARG A 134 28.00 -4.74 1.99
N LYS A 135 27.27 -5.84 1.76
CA LYS A 135 25.81 -5.77 1.60
C LYS A 135 25.15 -5.19 2.87
N PRO A 136 24.34 -4.13 2.75
CA PRO A 136 23.69 -3.52 3.91
C PRO A 136 22.69 -4.50 4.55
N ALA A 137 22.85 -4.72 5.85
CA ALA A 137 21.90 -5.41 6.69
C ALA A 137 21.05 -4.41 7.48
N TYR A 138 19.90 -4.85 7.98
CA TYR A 138 19.04 -4.10 8.88
C TYR A 138 18.77 -4.97 10.11
N THR A 139 18.77 -4.37 11.28
CA THR A 139 18.35 -5.03 12.52
C THR A 139 16.85 -4.84 12.75
N LEU A 140 16.27 -5.70 13.58
CA LEU A 140 14.84 -5.70 13.91
C LEU A 140 14.56 -5.24 15.34
N ASP A 141 15.59 -4.82 16.07
CA ASP A 141 15.61 -4.70 17.53
C ASP A 141 14.50 -3.80 18.08
N MET A 142 14.26 -2.66 17.42
CA MET A 142 13.16 -1.75 17.79
C MET A 142 11.78 -2.35 17.52
N LEU A 143 11.60 -3.13 16.44
CA LEU A 143 10.33 -3.82 16.18
C LEU A 143 10.06 -4.92 17.20
N ILE A 144 11.09 -5.69 17.55
CA ILE A 144 10.97 -6.77 18.53
C ILE A 144 10.63 -6.16 19.90
N ARG A 145 11.28 -5.05 20.28
CA ARG A 145 10.96 -4.29 21.50
C ARG A 145 9.52 -3.78 21.55
N GLU A 146 8.97 -3.33 20.43
CA GLU A 146 7.56 -2.92 20.30
C GLU A 146 6.55 -4.10 20.41
N ARG A 147 6.99 -5.37 20.35
CA ARG A 147 6.15 -6.52 19.96
C ARG A 147 6.43 -7.84 20.70
N PHE A 148 7.01 -7.79 21.89
CA PHE A 148 7.63 -8.97 22.54
C PHE A 148 6.70 -10.14 22.92
N ASP A 149 5.37 -10.00 22.88
CA ASP A 149 4.42 -10.95 23.47
C ASP A 149 4.17 -12.27 22.69
N TYR A 150 4.62 -12.41 21.44
CA TYR A 150 4.14 -13.49 20.55
C TYR A 150 5.22 -14.21 19.70
N CYS A 151 6.45 -14.28 20.20
CA CYS A 151 7.59 -14.80 19.41
C CYS A 151 7.73 -16.34 19.34
N LEU A 152 6.88 -17.12 20.00
CA LEU A 152 7.14 -18.55 20.29
C LEU A 152 6.55 -19.59 19.32
N GLN A 153 5.95 -19.18 18.19
CA GLN A 153 5.42 -20.11 17.18
C GLN A 153 6.10 -19.88 15.82
N PHE A 154 6.87 -20.88 15.38
CA PHE A 154 7.48 -20.94 14.05
C PHE A 154 6.75 -21.98 13.21
N ASP A 155 6.20 -21.56 12.07
CA ASP A 155 5.69 -22.48 11.04
C ASP A 155 6.83 -23.04 10.19
N GLU A 156 6.76 -24.32 9.84
CA GLU A 156 7.75 -24.97 8.97
C GLU A 156 7.53 -24.56 7.50
N GLY A 157 8.37 -23.63 7.01
CA GLY A 157 8.29 -23.12 5.64
C GLY A 157 9.62 -22.59 5.09
N GLU A 158 9.95 -23.03 3.87
CA GLU A 158 11.18 -22.77 3.12
C GLU A 158 12.49 -23.36 3.72
N LYS A 159 13.51 -23.46 2.86
CA LYS A 159 14.81 -24.10 3.12
C LYS A 159 15.61 -23.30 4.16
N ILE A 160 15.43 -23.61 5.44
CA ILE A 160 16.01 -22.87 6.57
C ILE A 160 17.54 -22.97 6.53
N GLU A 161 18.23 -21.83 6.63
CA GLU A 161 19.70 -21.80 6.74
C GLU A 161 20.14 -22.50 8.04
N VAL A 162 21.10 -23.42 7.93
CA VAL A 162 21.64 -24.21 9.04
C VAL A 162 22.08 -23.36 10.25
N LYS A 163 22.65 -22.17 10.00
CA LYS A 163 23.02 -21.21 11.06
C LYS A 163 21.84 -20.74 11.90
N ARG A 164 20.66 -20.56 11.28
CA ARG A 164 19.43 -20.16 12.00
C ARG A 164 18.95 -21.27 12.92
N ILE A 165 19.02 -22.53 12.47
CA ILE A 165 18.67 -23.70 13.30
C ILE A 165 19.59 -23.80 14.52
N HIS A 166 20.91 -23.65 14.32
CA HIS A 166 21.88 -23.64 15.42
C HIS A 166 21.64 -22.50 16.40
N ASN A 167 21.34 -21.29 15.91
CA ASN A 167 21.00 -20.15 16.77
C ASN A 167 19.72 -20.38 17.58
N CYS A 168 18.65 -20.90 16.97
CA CYS A 168 17.41 -21.23 17.69
C CYS A 168 17.65 -22.30 18.77
N ARG A 169 18.43 -23.34 18.46
CA ARG A 169 18.80 -24.37 19.44
C ARG A 169 19.60 -23.80 20.61
N ARG A 170 20.60 -22.95 20.32
CA ARG A 170 21.41 -22.28 21.35
C ARG A 170 20.55 -21.41 22.27
N LEU A 171 19.70 -20.55 21.70
CA LEU A 171 18.79 -19.68 22.47
C LEU A 171 17.81 -20.49 23.32
N SER A 172 17.29 -21.62 22.82
CA SER A 172 16.43 -22.53 23.58
C SER A 172 17.15 -23.14 24.78
N HIS A 173 18.40 -23.62 24.60
CA HIS A 173 19.21 -24.15 25.69
C HIS A 173 19.58 -23.06 26.73
N GLU A 174 19.94 -21.85 26.27
CA GLU A 174 20.23 -20.70 27.14
C GLU A 174 19.00 -20.32 28.00
N TRP A 175 17.81 -20.33 27.39
CA TRP A 175 16.53 -20.11 28.08
C TRP A 175 16.21 -21.22 29.10
N GLN A 176 16.38 -22.49 28.73
CA GLN A 176 16.20 -23.63 29.65
C GLN A 176 17.15 -23.55 30.84
N ALA A 177 18.43 -23.21 30.62
CA ALA A 177 19.40 -23.01 31.69
C ALA A 177 19.01 -21.83 32.61
N CYS A 178 18.46 -20.75 32.06
CA CYS A 178 17.94 -19.61 32.83
C CYS A 178 16.74 -20.01 33.71
N ILE A 179 15.77 -20.77 33.18
CA ILE A 179 14.65 -21.30 33.97
C ILE A 179 15.15 -22.22 35.09
N SER A 180 16.06 -23.16 34.75
CA SER A 180 16.61 -24.12 35.71
C SER A 180 17.30 -23.42 36.89
N ARG A 181 18.16 -22.42 36.63
CA ARG A 181 18.84 -21.65 37.68
C ARG A 181 17.93 -20.73 38.49
N SER A 182 16.83 -20.24 37.90
CA SER A 182 15.93 -19.31 38.56
C SER A 182 14.77 -19.98 39.30
N HIS A 183 14.58 -21.30 39.13
CA HIS A 183 13.52 -22.10 39.75
C HIS A 183 12.10 -21.52 39.59
N LYS A 184 11.82 -20.85 38.46
CA LYS A 184 10.54 -20.14 38.22
C LYS A 184 9.44 -21.01 37.60
N LEU A 185 9.75 -22.23 37.16
CA LEU A 185 8.78 -23.18 36.61
C LEU A 185 7.90 -23.73 37.74
N ARG A 186 6.57 -23.63 37.63
CA ARG A 186 5.64 -24.09 38.68
C ARG A 186 4.80 -25.28 38.26
N LYS A 187 4.48 -25.43 36.97
CA LYS A 187 3.61 -26.50 36.46
C LYS A 187 4.17 -27.09 35.18
N MET A 188 4.06 -28.40 35.06
CA MET A 188 4.43 -29.17 33.88
C MET A 188 3.26 -30.10 33.52
N PHE A 189 2.95 -30.22 32.23
CA PHE A 189 1.94 -31.13 31.72
C PHE A 189 2.50 -31.90 30.52
N ILE A 190 2.42 -33.23 30.54
CA ILE A 190 2.90 -34.10 29.46
C ILE A 190 1.69 -34.55 28.65
N SER A 191 1.77 -34.40 27.33
CA SER A 191 0.76 -34.84 26.38
C SER A 191 1.40 -35.61 25.23
N VAL A 192 0.59 -36.32 24.44
CA VAL A 192 1.02 -37.01 23.20
C VAL A 192 1.68 -36.03 22.21
N LYS A 193 1.31 -34.74 22.23
CA LYS A 193 1.91 -33.69 21.38
C LYS A 193 3.21 -33.09 21.93
N GLY A 194 3.60 -33.40 23.17
CA GLY A 194 4.80 -32.85 23.81
C GLY A 194 4.59 -32.38 25.25
N ILE A 195 5.59 -31.69 25.78
CA ILE A 195 5.65 -31.21 27.17
C ILE A 195 5.34 -29.71 27.22
N TYR A 196 4.42 -29.33 28.11
CA TYR A 196 3.96 -27.96 28.34
C TYR A 196 4.45 -27.45 29.70
N TYR A 197 4.77 -26.17 29.79
CA TYR A 197 5.41 -25.51 30.93
C TYR A 197 4.63 -24.24 31.33
N GLN A 198 4.51 -23.96 32.64
CA GLN A 198 3.85 -22.76 33.20
C GLN A 198 4.48 -22.28 34.53
#